data_AF-A0AA48KFB8-F1
#
_entry.id   AF-A0AA48KFB8-F1
#
_cell.length_a   1.000
_cell.length_b   1.000
_cell.length_c   1.000
_cell.angle_alpha   90.00
_cell.angle_beta   90.00
_cell.angle_gamma   90.00
#
_symmetry.space_group_name_H-M   'P 1'
#
loop_
_entity.id
_entity.type
_entity.pdbx_description
1 polymer ?
#
loop_
_entity_poly.entity_id
_entity_poly.type
_entity_poly.pdbx_seq_one_letter_code
_entity_poly.pdbx_strand_id
1 'polypeptide(L)'
;MKKPISAVCAFAMAATFTAAPAHAQEVNFGNNSSTWSNDGECDDPRFEGSGMAATLLDEDTMSDANDCRALYDAGRIRLLTRYVDFGDNSSQWANDGECDDPRFTGRGMAATLLDEDRLRDATDCRGLYQSGAIQMRRAAGSWSFGDDSSQWANDGECDDPRFAGDGMASVLLEEDTMRDASDCRALYNAGRIRYKG
;
A
#
# COMPACT_ATOMS: atom_id res chain seq x y z
N MET A 1 -0.93 40.64 -63.96
CA MET A 1 -0.02 39.87 -63.06
C MET A 1 -0.86 39.30 -61.93
N LYS A 2 -0.99 37.97 -61.84
CA LYS A 2 -1.78 37.25 -60.82
C LYS A 2 -0.85 36.93 -59.64
N LYS A 3 -1.23 37.26 -58.40
CA LYS A 3 -0.56 36.77 -57.18
C LYS A 3 -1.37 35.59 -56.61
N PRO A 4 -0.75 34.48 -56.19
CA PRO A 4 -1.47 33.40 -55.51
C PRO A 4 -1.61 33.72 -54.02
N ILE A 5 -2.80 33.43 -53.46
CA ILE A 5 -3.06 33.44 -52.02
C ILE A 5 -2.80 32.02 -51.52
N SER A 6 -1.78 31.84 -50.68
CA SER A 6 -1.55 30.57 -49.98
C SER A 6 -2.49 30.44 -48.80
N ALA A 7 -3.32 29.38 -48.80
CA ALA A 7 -4.06 28.93 -47.63
C ALA A 7 -3.13 28.08 -46.75
N VAL A 8 -2.91 28.50 -45.50
CA VAL A 8 -2.24 27.67 -44.49
C VAL A 8 -3.33 27.02 -43.65
N CYS A 9 -3.52 25.70 -43.83
CA CYS A 9 -4.33 24.87 -42.93
C CYS A 9 -3.53 24.60 -41.64
N ALA A 10 -3.99 25.13 -40.52
CA ALA A 10 -3.49 24.75 -39.21
C ALA A 10 -4.11 23.41 -38.79
N PHE A 11 -3.31 22.35 -38.74
CA PHE A 11 -3.69 21.09 -38.11
C PHE A 11 -3.52 21.21 -36.60
N ALA A 12 -4.63 21.26 -35.86
CA ALA A 12 -4.64 21.09 -34.42
C ALA A 12 -4.39 19.61 -34.09
N MET A 13 -3.19 19.26 -33.64
CA MET A 13 -2.94 17.96 -33.02
C MET A 13 -3.56 17.96 -31.62
N ALA A 14 -4.69 17.28 -31.47
CA ALA A 14 -5.20 16.90 -30.17
C ALA A 14 -4.30 15.80 -29.60
N ALA A 15 -3.38 16.17 -28.71
CA ALA A 15 -2.59 15.22 -27.93
C ALA A 15 -3.50 14.60 -26.86
N THR A 16 -3.95 13.37 -27.09
CA THR A 16 -4.61 12.57 -26.06
C THR A 16 -3.54 12.08 -25.08
N PHE A 17 -3.43 12.74 -23.94
CA PHE A 17 -2.68 12.20 -22.80
C PHE A 17 -3.50 11.08 -22.19
N THR A 18 -3.04 9.84 -22.38
CA THR A 18 -3.52 8.72 -21.56
C THR A 18 -2.92 8.89 -20.17
N ALA A 19 -3.72 9.33 -19.21
CA ALA A 19 -3.33 9.33 -17.80
C ALA A 19 -3.00 7.88 -17.42
N ALA A 20 -1.76 7.65 -16.96
CA ALA A 20 -1.41 6.39 -16.32
C ALA A 20 -2.30 6.23 -15.07
N PRO A 21 -2.69 5.00 -14.71
CA PRO A 21 -3.43 4.79 -13.47
C PRO A 21 -2.61 5.35 -12.32
N ALA A 22 -3.19 6.29 -11.57
CA ALA A 22 -2.61 6.75 -10.32
C ALA A 22 -2.58 5.54 -9.38
N HIS A 23 -1.41 4.92 -9.26
CA HIS A 23 -1.19 3.82 -8.34
C HIS A 23 -1.70 4.26 -6.96
N ALA A 24 -2.49 3.41 -6.31
CA ALA A 24 -2.76 3.55 -4.89
C ALA A 24 -1.42 3.77 -4.18
N GLN A 25 -1.33 4.76 -3.29
CA GLN A 25 -0.15 4.87 -2.45
C GLN A 25 -0.17 3.68 -1.49
N GLU A 26 0.35 2.56 -1.96
CA GLU A 26 0.65 1.41 -1.13
C GLU A 26 1.90 1.73 -0.32
N VAL A 27 1.87 1.38 0.96
CA VAL A 27 3.03 1.56 1.83
C VAL A 27 4.11 0.59 1.38
N ASN A 28 5.24 1.12 0.89
CA ASN A 28 6.40 0.32 0.57
C ASN A 28 7.26 0.14 1.83
N PHE A 29 7.18 -1.05 2.42
CA PHE A 29 7.94 -1.43 3.62
C PHE A 29 9.40 -1.81 3.33
N GLY A 30 9.76 -2.07 2.06
CA GLY A 30 11.12 -2.42 1.67
C GLY A 30 11.49 -3.89 1.89
N ASN A 31 12.66 -4.13 2.49
CA ASN A 31 13.26 -5.46 2.74
C ASN A 31 13.67 -5.62 4.21
N ASN A 32 14.36 -6.72 4.54
CA ASN A 32 14.88 -7.01 5.90
C ASN A 32 16.42 -7.06 5.89
N SER A 33 17.08 -6.00 5.41
CA SER A 33 18.54 -5.98 5.26
C SER A 33 19.28 -5.29 6.40
N SER A 34 18.58 -4.62 7.33
CA SER A 34 19.23 -4.03 8.49
C SER A 34 19.65 -5.11 9.51
N THR A 35 20.59 -4.75 10.39
CA THR A 35 21.01 -5.64 11.50
C THR A 35 19.92 -5.82 12.55
N TRP A 36 18.95 -4.90 12.59
CA TRP A 36 17.83 -4.89 13.53
C TRP A 36 16.53 -5.47 12.96
N SER A 37 16.52 -5.83 11.66
CA SER A 37 15.34 -6.43 11.05
C SER A 37 14.91 -7.75 11.68
N ASN A 38 13.61 -7.96 11.82
CA ASN A 38 13.00 -9.15 12.45
C ASN A 38 13.33 -9.31 13.94
N ASP A 39 13.51 -8.21 14.67
CA ASP A 39 13.71 -8.23 16.13
C ASP A 39 12.41 -8.02 16.94
N GLY A 40 11.30 -7.79 16.24
CA GLY A 40 9.97 -7.58 16.80
C GLY A 40 9.62 -6.11 17.07
N GLU A 41 10.51 -5.18 16.75
CA GLU A 41 10.28 -3.73 16.72
C GLU A 41 10.34 -3.23 15.26
N CYS A 42 9.71 -2.09 14.96
CA CYS A 42 9.86 -1.43 13.66
C CYS A 42 10.98 -0.39 13.74
N ASP A 43 12.05 -0.57 12.97
CA ASP A 43 13.19 0.36 12.93
C ASP A 43 13.03 1.50 11.91
N ASP A 44 12.04 1.41 11.04
CA ASP A 44 11.90 2.37 9.94
C ASP A 44 11.41 3.76 10.44
N PRO A 45 12.23 4.82 10.35
CA PRO A 45 11.91 6.14 10.88
C PRO A 45 10.75 6.85 10.15
N ARG A 46 10.19 6.25 9.10
CA ARG A 46 8.99 6.76 8.41
C ARG A 46 7.71 6.50 9.19
N PHE A 47 7.75 5.59 10.17
CA PHE A 47 6.60 5.21 10.98
C PHE A 47 6.66 5.82 12.38
N GLU A 48 5.51 5.85 13.04
CA GLU A 48 5.38 6.18 14.45
C GLU A 48 4.28 5.34 15.11
N GLY A 49 4.43 5.06 16.41
CA GLY A 49 3.44 4.34 17.21
C GLY A 49 4.05 3.35 18.20
N SER A 50 3.22 2.43 18.67
CA SER A 50 3.64 1.40 19.62
C SER A 50 4.36 0.25 18.93
N GLY A 51 5.54 -0.12 19.41
CA GLY A 51 6.39 -1.14 18.76
C GLY A 51 7.41 -0.57 17.78
N MET A 52 7.56 0.76 17.69
CA MET A 52 8.77 1.34 17.09
C MET A 52 9.99 1.04 17.97
N ALA A 53 11.14 0.84 17.35
CA ALA A 53 12.40 0.72 18.07
C ALA A 53 12.71 1.98 18.90
N ALA A 54 13.41 1.80 20.01
CA ALA A 54 13.74 2.90 20.92
C ALA A 54 14.70 3.92 20.30
N THR A 55 15.53 3.49 19.35
CA THR A 55 16.44 4.33 18.57
C THR A 55 16.13 4.10 17.10
N LEU A 56 15.87 5.18 16.35
CA LEU A 56 15.59 5.10 14.92
C LEU A 56 16.75 5.74 14.16
N LEU A 57 17.26 5.04 13.15
CA LEU A 57 18.36 5.52 12.31
C LEU A 57 17.86 5.71 10.88
N ASP A 58 18.34 6.75 10.21
CA ASP A 58 17.96 7.02 8.81
C ASP A 58 18.37 5.84 7.90
N GLU A 59 19.45 5.14 8.24
CA GLU A 59 19.93 3.95 7.52
C GLU A 59 18.95 2.76 7.54
N ASP A 60 18.07 2.68 8.54
CA ASP A 60 17.10 1.59 8.69
C ASP A 60 15.80 1.84 7.91
N THR A 61 15.72 2.97 7.20
CA THR A 61 14.62 3.26 6.27
C THR A 61 14.44 2.12 5.27
N MET A 62 13.24 1.53 5.23
CA MET A 62 12.88 0.42 4.32
C MET A 62 13.69 -0.85 4.50
N SER A 63 14.35 -1.02 5.65
CA SER A 63 15.28 -2.13 5.89
C SER A 63 14.80 -3.12 6.96
N ASP A 64 13.59 -2.91 7.48
CA ASP A 64 12.91 -3.76 8.46
C ASP A 64 11.43 -3.97 8.07
N ALA A 65 11.22 -4.59 6.92
CA ALA A 65 9.91 -4.67 6.30
C ALA A 65 8.91 -5.56 7.05
N ASN A 66 9.37 -6.66 7.64
CA ASN A 66 8.48 -7.64 8.28
C ASN A 66 7.83 -7.07 9.54
N ASP A 67 8.63 -6.50 10.45
CA ASP A 67 8.10 -5.98 11.71
C ASP A 67 7.29 -4.70 11.48
N CYS A 68 7.80 -3.77 10.67
CA CYS A 68 7.04 -2.58 10.30
C CYS A 68 5.71 -2.92 9.60
N ARG A 69 5.67 -3.92 8.71
CA ARG A 69 4.40 -4.35 8.09
C ARG A 69 3.47 -4.96 9.11
N ALA A 70 3.95 -5.90 9.93
CA ALA A 70 3.14 -6.56 10.94
C ALA A 70 2.52 -5.54 11.93
N LEU A 71 3.33 -4.59 12.41
CA LEU A 71 2.90 -3.54 13.32
C LEU A 71 1.95 -2.54 12.64
N TYR A 72 2.21 -2.20 11.38
CA TYR A 72 1.34 -1.30 10.61
C TYR A 72 -0.02 -1.94 10.41
N ASP A 73 -0.07 -3.19 9.93
CA ASP A 73 -1.31 -3.93 9.69
C ASP A 73 -2.10 -4.13 11.00
N ALA A 74 -1.40 -4.35 12.11
CA ALA A 74 -2.00 -4.54 13.44
C ALA A 74 -2.61 -3.29 14.09
N GLY A 75 -2.51 -2.08 13.50
CA GLY A 75 -3.00 -0.89 14.22
C GLY A 75 -1.96 -0.15 15.04
N ARG A 76 -0.78 -0.74 15.20
CA ARG A 76 0.15 -0.33 16.26
C ARG A 76 1.02 0.85 15.84
N ILE A 77 1.35 0.94 14.56
CA ILE A 77 2.09 2.04 13.97
C ILE A 77 1.37 2.60 12.73
N ARG A 78 1.73 3.82 12.33
CA ARG A 78 1.25 4.48 11.10
C ARG A 78 2.37 5.30 10.47
N LEU A 79 2.23 5.61 9.18
CA LEU A 79 3.17 6.52 8.51
C LEU A 79 3.07 7.94 9.08
N LEU A 80 4.20 8.61 9.24
CA LEU A 80 4.22 10.04 9.50
C LEU A 80 3.61 10.79 8.31
N THR A 81 2.86 11.87 8.59
CA THR A 81 2.14 12.65 7.56
C THR A 81 3.04 13.08 6.39
N ARG A 82 4.32 13.35 6.64
CA ARG A 82 5.28 13.78 5.61
C ARG A 82 5.58 12.71 4.54
N TYR A 83 5.24 11.45 4.79
CA TYR A 83 5.41 10.34 3.84
C TYR A 83 4.09 9.93 3.18
N VAL A 84 2.98 10.60 3.48
CA VAL A 84 1.69 10.37 2.83
C VAL A 84 1.51 11.39 1.72
N ASP A 85 1.23 10.90 0.51
CA ASP A 85 0.86 11.70 -0.64
C ASP A 85 -0.66 11.90 -0.65
N PHE A 86 -1.07 13.11 -0.27
CA PHE A 86 -2.47 13.52 -0.27
C PHE A 86 -2.94 14.04 -1.63
N GLY A 87 -2.02 14.28 -2.57
CA GLY A 87 -2.34 14.82 -3.89
C GLY A 87 -2.65 16.32 -3.89
N ASP A 88 -3.67 16.72 -4.66
CA ASP A 88 -4.14 18.10 -4.82
C ASP A 88 -5.61 18.28 -4.44
N ASN A 89 -6.20 19.44 -4.75
CA ASN A 89 -7.61 19.77 -4.47
C ASN A 89 -8.42 19.93 -5.76
N SER A 90 -8.18 19.07 -6.76
CA SER A 90 -8.79 19.21 -8.09
C SER A 90 -10.22 18.66 -8.21
N SER A 91 -10.72 17.93 -7.21
CA SER A 91 -12.11 17.42 -7.23
C SER A 91 -13.13 18.53 -6.92
N GLN A 92 -14.37 18.34 -7.38
CA GLN A 92 -15.50 19.20 -7.01
C GLN A 92 -15.88 19.07 -5.52
N TRP A 93 -15.48 17.97 -4.88
CA TRP A 93 -15.71 17.69 -3.46
C TRP A 93 -14.55 18.17 -2.57
N ALA A 94 -13.44 18.65 -3.17
CA ALA A 94 -12.29 19.09 -2.40
C ALA A 94 -12.58 20.31 -1.50
N ASN A 95 -12.05 20.31 -0.28
CA ASN A 95 -12.23 21.37 0.73
C ASN A 95 -13.69 21.54 1.20
N ASP A 96 -14.47 20.46 1.23
CA ASP A 96 -15.85 20.48 1.75
C ASP A 96 -15.95 20.07 3.24
N GLY A 97 -14.82 19.69 3.85
CA GLY A 97 -14.71 19.28 5.25
C GLY A 97 -14.77 17.77 5.47
N GLU A 98 -14.95 16.98 4.41
CA GLU A 98 -14.81 15.52 4.40
C GLU A 98 -13.58 15.10 3.60
N CYS A 99 -13.07 13.89 3.81
CA CYS A 99 -12.04 13.29 2.95
C CYS A 99 -12.70 12.38 1.91
N ASP A 100 -12.57 12.73 0.63
CA ASP A 100 -13.16 11.95 -0.48
C ASP A 100 -12.24 10.84 -1.01
N ASP A 101 -11.00 10.81 -0.56
CA ASP A 101 -10.02 9.89 -1.11
C ASP A 101 -10.26 8.44 -0.62
N PRO A 102 -10.59 7.49 -1.53
CA PRO A 102 -10.92 6.12 -1.16
C PRO A 102 -9.75 5.35 -0.52
N ARG A 103 -8.51 5.87 -0.57
CA ARG A 103 -7.35 5.29 0.12
C ARG A 103 -7.44 5.43 1.63
N PHE A 104 -8.32 6.28 2.17
CA PHE A 104 -8.46 6.48 3.60
C PHE A 104 -9.75 5.86 4.17
N THR A 105 -9.79 5.73 5.49
CA THR A 105 -10.95 5.28 6.27
C THR A 105 -10.96 5.95 7.63
N GLY A 106 -12.14 6.16 8.21
CA GLY A 106 -12.29 6.72 9.54
C GLY A 106 -13.42 7.74 9.62
N ARG A 107 -13.39 8.57 10.67
CA ARG A 107 -14.36 9.63 10.90
C ARG A 107 -13.99 10.84 10.04
N GLY A 108 -14.98 11.40 9.35
CA GLY A 108 -14.77 12.52 8.42
C GLY A 108 -14.47 12.08 6.99
N MET A 109 -14.59 10.78 6.66
CA MET A 109 -14.66 10.35 5.27
C MET A 109 -16.00 10.72 4.67
N ALA A 110 -16.01 11.04 3.37
CA ALA A 110 -17.24 11.24 2.62
C ALA A 110 -18.12 9.97 2.62
N ALA A 111 -19.43 10.16 2.57
CA ALA A 111 -20.38 9.05 2.61
C ALA A 111 -20.31 8.16 1.36
N THR A 112 -19.93 8.73 0.22
CA THR A 112 -19.69 8.02 -1.04
C THR A 112 -18.26 8.28 -1.47
N LEU A 113 -17.48 7.22 -1.67
CA LEU A 113 -16.08 7.32 -2.11
C LEU A 113 -15.98 6.81 -3.53
N LEU A 114 -15.38 7.61 -4.43
CA LEU A 114 -15.19 7.26 -5.82
C LEU A 114 -13.71 7.18 -6.14
N ASP A 115 -13.31 6.23 -7.00
CA ASP A 115 -11.91 6.11 -7.43
C ASP A 115 -11.41 7.35 -8.17
N GLU A 116 -12.31 8.13 -8.78
CA GLU A 116 -11.97 9.39 -9.44
C GLU A 116 -11.54 10.50 -8.48
N ASP A 117 -11.95 10.47 -7.21
CA ASP A 117 -11.60 11.46 -6.18
C ASP A 117 -10.28 11.16 -5.46
N ARG A 118 -9.66 10.03 -5.76
CA ARG A 118 -8.34 9.65 -5.26
C ARG A 118 -7.29 10.72 -5.59
N LEU A 119 -6.55 11.17 -4.57
CA LEU A 119 -5.51 12.21 -4.64
C LEU A 119 -6.05 13.60 -5.02
N ARG A 120 -7.35 13.86 -4.87
CA ARG A 120 -7.97 15.12 -5.34
C ARG A 120 -8.64 15.95 -4.25
N ASP A 121 -8.47 15.54 -3.00
CA ASP A 121 -8.95 16.26 -1.82
C ASP A 121 -7.88 16.31 -0.72
N ALA A 122 -6.76 16.95 -1.05
CA ALA A 122 -5.57 16.91 -0.23
C ALA A 122 -5.71 17.66 1.09
N THR A 123 -6.40 18.81 1.12
CA THR A 123 -6.51 19.64 2.33
C THR A 123 -7.22 18.89 3.45
N ASP A 124 -8.39 18.33 3.16
CA ASP A 124 -9.24 17.72 4.18
C ASP A 124 -8.70 16.36 4.59
N CYS A 125 -8.31 15.51 3.63
CA CYS A 125 -7.63 14.26 3.94
C CYS A 125 -6.35 14.46 4.77
N ARG A 126 -5.53 15.49 4.49
CA ARG A 126 -4.34 15.80 5.30
C ARG A 126 -4.71 16.22 6.71
N GLY A 127 -5.66 17.15 6.86
CA GLY A 127 -6.09 17.64 8.16
C GLY A 127 -6.69 16.53 9.04
N LEU A 128 -7.56 15.73 8.45
CA LEU A 128 -8.19 14.59 9.12
C LEU A 128 -7.16 13.51 9.49
N TYR A 129 -6.17 13.23 8.63
CA TYR A 129 -5.09 12.29 8.94
C TYR A 129 -4.21 12.78 10.09
N GLN A 130 -3.83 14.06 10.08
CA GLN A 130 -3.02 14.67 11.15
C GLN A 130 -3.74 14.67 12.51
N SER A 131 -5.06 14.85 12.51
CA SER A 131 -5.87 14.78 13.73
C SER A 131 -6.09 13.34 14.23
N GLY A 132 -5.74 12.33 13.43
CA GLY A 132 -6.03 10.93 13.70
C GLY A 132 -7.50 10.54 13.50
N ALA A 133 -8.31 11.39 12.87
CA ALA A 133 -9.71 11.11 12.57
C ALA A 133 -9.85 10.06 11.47
N ILE A 134 -8.93 10.07 10.51
CA ILE A 134 -8.80 9.06 9.45
C ILE A 134 -7.41 8.43 9.47
N GLN A 135 -7.32 7.26 8.84
CA GLN A 135 -6.07 6.54 8.61
C GLN A 135 -6.06 5.99 7.18
N MET A 136 -4.87 5.68 6.67
CA MET A 136 -4.74 4.92 5.43
C MET A 136 -5.48 3.59 5.58
N ARG A 137 -6.24 3.20 4.56
CA ARG A 137 -6.80 1.86 4.47
C ARG A 137 -5.64 0.88 4.40
N ARG A 138 -5.67 -0.06 5.34
CA ARG A 138 -4.86 -1.27 5.24
C ARG A 138 -5.50 -2.18 4.22
N ALA A 139 -4.70 -3.00 3.56
CA ALA A 139 -5.23 -4.03 2.68
C ALA A 139 -6.32 -4.81 3.44
N ALA A 140 -7.53 -4.84 2.88
CA ALA A 140 -8.66 -5.49 3.53
C ALA A 140 -8.39 -7.01 3.55
N GLY A 141 -8.03 -7.52 4.72
CA GLY A 141 -7.64 -8.90 4.95
C GLY A 141 -6.70 -8.94 6.15
N SER A 142 -7.28 -9.08 7.35
CA SER A 142 -6.54 -9.33 8.59
C SER A 142 -5.94 -10.73 8.59
N TRP A 143 -5.13 -11.05 7.60
CA TRP A 143 -4.37 -12.29 7.52
C TRP A 143 -2.95 -11.91 7.08
N SER A 144 -1.99 -12.08 7.98
CA SER A 144 -0.58 -12.01 7.64
C SER A 144 -0.21 -13.30 6.88
N PHE A 145 0.65 -13.21 5.87
CA PHE A 145 1.31 -14.39 5.30
C PHE A 145 2.19 -15.12 6.33
N GLY A 146 2.60 -14.42 7.41
CA GLY A 146 3.43 -14.97 8.47
C GLY A 146 4.91 -14.72 8.27
N ASP A 147 5.73 -15.66 8.72
CA ASP A 147 7.18 -15.75 8.53
C ASP A 147 7.58 -16.98 7.70
N ASP A 148 8.87 -17.27 7.58
CA ASP A 148 9.42 -18.44 6.88
C ASP A 148 10.02 -19.46 7.88
N SER A 149 9.37 -19.66 9.04
CA SER A 149 9.90 -20.52 10.11
C SER A 149 9.67 -22.01 9.91
N SER A 150 8.89 -22.43 8.91
CA SER A 150 8.68 -23.85 8.60
C SER A 150 9.93 -24.47 7.98
N GLN A 151 10.08 -25.79 8.15
CA GLN A 151 11.09 -26.57 7.43
C GLN A 151 10.82 -26.63 5.91
N TRP A 152 9.59 -26.33 5.50
CA TRP A 152 9.14 -26.32 4.11
C TRP A 152 9.12 -24.92 3.50
N ALA A 153 9.39 -23.88 4.29
CA ALA A 153 9.42 -22.52 3.77
C ALA A 153 10.48 -22.31 2.68
N ASN A 154 10.19 -21.48 1.68
CA ASN A 154 11.08 -21.16 0.56
C ASN A 154 11.41 -22.35 -0.35
N ASP A 155 10.51 -23.32 -0.48
CA ASP A 155 10.66 -24.45 -1.40
C ASP A 155 9.95 -24.25 -2.76
N GLY A 156 9.22 -23.14 -2.91
CA GLY A 156 8.50 -22.74 -4.12
C GLY A 156 7.04 -23.18 -4.15
N GLU A 157 6.55 -23.83 -3.11
CA GLU A 157 5.14 -24.13 -2.87
C GLU A 157 4.61 -23.30 -1.69
N CYS A 158 3.30 -23.08 -1.59
CA CYS A 158 2.68 -22.48 -0.41
C CYS A 158 2.20 -23.57 0.55
N ASP A 159 2.79 -23.67 1.74
CA ASP A 159 2.44 -24.66 2.76
C ASP A 159 1.31 -24.23 3.69
N ASP A 160 0.90 -22.96 3.61
CA ASP A 160 -0.08 -22.41 4.53
C ASP A 160 -1.51 -22.91 4.23
N PRO A 161 -2.14 -23.67 5.13
CA PRO A 161 -3.45 -24.26 4.90
C PRO A 161 -4.59 -23.24 4.77
N ARG A 162 -4.36 -21.96 5.06
CA ARG A 162 -5.35 -20.88 4.84
C ARG A 162 -5.50 -20.52 3.37
N PHE A 163 -4.62 -20.99 2.47
CA PHE A 163 -4.68 -20.73 1.03
C PHE A 163 -5.16 -21.92 0.20
N ALA A 164 -5.52 -21.66 -1.05
CA ALA A 164 -5.73 -22.68 -2.06
C ALA A 164 -5.44 -22.15 -3.47
N GLY A 165 -5.02 -23.05 -4.37
CA GLY A 165 -4.80 -22.77 -5.78
C GLY A 165 -3.59 -23.50 -6.34
N ASP A 166 -3.09 -23.02 -7.47
CA ASP A 166 -2.00 -23.67 -8.20
C ASP A 166 -0.65 -23.27 -7.62
N GLY A 167 0.04 -24.20 -6.98
CA GLY A 167 1.29 -23.95 -6.25
C GLY A 167 1.17 -24.10 -4.74
N MET A 168 0.05 -24.59 -4.23
CA MET A 168 0.00 -25.13 -2.87
C MET A 168 0.82 -26.40 -2.76
N ALA A 169 1.43 -26.62 -1.59
CA ALA A 169 2.07 -27.88 -1.28
C ALA A 169 1.09 -29.05 -1.36
N SER A 170 1.60 -30.21 -1.76
CA SER A 170 0.77 -31.43 -1.93
C SER A 170 0.21 -31.96 -0.61
N VAL A 171 0.85 -31.64 0.52
CA VAL A 171 0.41 -31.93 1.88
C VAL A 171 0.44 -30.63 2.65
N LEU A 172 -0.69 -30.25 3.25
CA LEU A 172 -0.79 -29.04 4.08
C LEU A 172 -0.96 -29.46 5.54
N LEU A 173 -0.12 -28.93 6.43
CA LEU A 173 -0.18 -29.18 7.86
C LEU A 173 -0.60 -27.91 8.60
N GLU A 174 -1.37 -28.08 9.67
CA GLU A 174 -1.81 -26.95 10.48
C GLU A 174 -0.63 -26.22 11.13
N GLU A 175 0.45 -26.94 11.43
CA GLU A 175 1.66 -26.36 12.02
C GLU A 175 2.38 -25.38 11.09
N ASP A 176 2.18 -25.47 9.77
CA ASP A 176 2.78 -24.59 8.76
C ASP A 176 1.96 -23.30 8.53
N THR A 177 0.85 -23.13 9.25
CA THR A 177 0.07 -21.90 9.22
C THR A 177 0.93 -20.69 9.60
N MET A 178 1.00 -19.70 8.71
CA MET A 178 1.83 -18.49 8.83
C MET A 178 3.34 -18.75 8.88
N ARG A 179 3.84 -19.84 8.33
CA ARG A 179 5.27 -20.19 8.43
C ARG A 179 5.98 -20.39 7.10
N ASP A 180 5.29 -20.07 6.01
CA ASP A 180 5.81 -20.09 4.65
C ASP A 180 5.36 -18.84 3.88
N ALA A 181 5.75 -17.69 4.41
CA ALA A 181 5.22 -16.41 3.97
C ALA A 181 5.72 -16.00 2.58
N SER A 182 6.99 -16.28 2.26
CA SER A 182 7.62 -15.86 1.02
C SER A 182 6.95 -16.50 -0.19
N ASP A 183 6.75 -17.82 -0.18
CA ASP A 183 6.15 -18.53 -1.30
C ASP A 183 4.64 -18.27 -1.41
N CYS A 184 3.91 -18.34 -0.29
CA CYS A 184 2.50 -17.98 -0.28
C CYS A 184 2.25 -16.54 -0.79
N ARG A 185 3.10 -15.58 -0.41
CA ARG A 185 2.99 -14.19 -0.90
C ARG A 185 3.28 -14.08 -2.38
N ALA A 186 4.34 -14.73 -2.85
CA ALA A 186 4.70 -14.73 -4.27
C ALA A 186 3.57 -15.31 -5.13
N LEU A 187 3.03 -16.46 -4.71
CA LEU A 187 1.95 -17.16 -5.42
C LEU A 187 0.62 -16.39 -5.36
N TYR A 188 0.30 -15.76 -4.23
CA TYR A 188 -0.90 -14.93 -4.09
C TYR A 188 -0.81 -13.69 -4.99
N ASN A 189 0.33 -12.99 -4.99
CA ASN A 189 0.55 -11.83 -5.85
C ASN A 189 0.55 -12.18 -7.34
N ALA A 190 0.97 -13.39 -7.69
CA ALA A 190 0.88 -13.93 -9.05
C ALA A 190 -0.55 -14.35 -9.44
N GLY A 191 -1.52 -14.25 -8.52
CA GLY A 191 -2.92 -14.67 -8.74
C GLY A 191 -3.10 -16.18 -8.88
N ARG A 192 -2.11 -16.97 -8.46
CA ARG A 192 -2.13 -18.44 -8.58
C ARG A 192 -2.84 -19.11 -7.41
N ILE A 193 -2.73 -18.51 -6.23
CA ILE A 193 -3.44 -18.96 -5.03
C ILE A 193 -4.33 -17.83 -4.48
N ARG A 194 -5.29 -18.20 -3.65
CA ARG A 194 -6.21 -17.29 -2.96
C ARG A 194 -6.34 -17.66 -1.49
N TYR A 195 -6.53 -16.66 -0.65
CA TYR A 195 -6.90 -16.84 0.76
C TYR A 195 -8.32 -17.41 0.87
N LYS A 196 -8.54 -18.38 1.75
CA LYS A 196 -9.84 -19.06 1.91
C LYS A 196 -10.73 -18.49 3.02
N GLY A 197 -10.16 -17.83 4.02
CA GLY A 197 -10.90 -17.41 5.22
C GLY A 197 -10.38 -18.09 6.48
#